data_AF-A0A9E5WA37-F1
#
_entry.id   AF-A0A9E5WA37-F1
#
_cell.length_a   1.000
_cell.length_b   1.000
_cell.length_c   1.000
_cell.angle_alpha   90.00
_cell.angle_beta   90.00
_cell.angle_gamma   90.00
#
_symmetry.space_group_name_H-M   'P 1'
#
loop_
_entity.id
_entity.type
_entity.pdbx_description
1 polymer ?
#
loop_
_entity_poly.entity_id
_entity_poly.type
_entity_poly.pdbx_seq_one_letter_code
_entity_poly.pdbx_strand_id
1 'polypeptide(L)'
;MSLKDIKKNFDLVNSVDWEMTPEEAIALHLEWGPLRSQAYYNSRDNDNETVYFVINTWKRPPILTLVRRRGFDSEDLGNFRLPLNLEKEFMKGIGQYKGVYAVEGEVRDWLKKELEV
;
A
#
# COMPACT_ATOMS: atom_id res chain seq x y z
N MET A 1 -6.68 0.23 -12.28
CA MET A 1 -6.63 -1.23 -12.59
C MET A 1 -7.50 -2.00 -11.61
N SER A 2 -7.92 -3.23 -11.94
CA SER A 2 -8.53 -4.18 -10.98
C SER A 2 -7.48 -5.10 -10.33
N LEU A 3 -7.81 -5.77 -9.22
CA LEU A 3 -6.89 -6.77 -8.62
C LEU A 3 -6.53 -7.90 -9.60
N LYS A 4 -7.45 -8.26 -10.49
CA LYS A 4 -7.20 -9.27 -11.54
C LYS A 4 -6.19 -8.79 -12.58
N ASP A 5 -6.17 -7.49 -12.88
CA ASP A 5 -5.19 -6.91 -13.81
C ASP A 5 -3.80 -6.86 -13.15
N ILE A 6 -3.75 -6.47 -11.87
CA ILE A 6 -2.50 -6.44 -11.09
C ILE A 6 -1.92 -7.85 -10.98
N LYS A 7 -2.74 -8.85 -10.62
CA LYS A 7 -2.32 -10.25 -10.53
C LYS A 7 -1.67 -10.78 -11.82
N LYS A 8 -2.11 -10.32 -12.99
CA LYS A 8 -1.52 -10.72 -14.29
C LYS A 8 -0.19 -10.03 -14.58
N ASN A 9 0.08 -8.90 -13.93
CA ASN A 9 1.32 -8.16 -14.07
C ASN A 9 2.30 -8.58 -12.96
N PHE A 10 2.99 -9.70 -13.19
CA PHE A 10 3.94 -10.27 -12.23
C PHE A 10 5.05 -9.30 -11.83
N ASP A 11 5.54 -8.46 -12.76
CA ASP A 11 6.56 -7.47 -12.47
C ASP A 11 6.06 -6.45 -11.43
N LEU A 12 4.87 -5.90 -11.66
CA LEU A 12 4.23 -4.98 -10.72
C LEU A 12 3.98 -5.64 -9.36
N VAL A 13 3.50 -6.88 -9.32
CA VAL A 13 3.23 -7.59 -8.06
C VAL A 13 4.51 -7.83 -7.27
N ASN A 14 5.60 -8.22 -7.94
CA ASN A 14 6.90 -8.43 -7.27
C ASN A 14 7.56 -7.12 -6.82
N SER A 15 7.20 -5.99 -7.43
CA SER A 15 7.65 -4.66 -7.03
C SER A 15 6.94 -4.11 -5.78
N VAL A 16 5.80 -4.70 -5.38
CA VAL A 16 5.05 -4.24 -4.19
C VAL A 16 5.89 -4.38 -2.92
N ASP A 17 6.19 -3.26 -2.27
CA ASP A 17 6.71 -3.25 -0.90
C ASP A 17 5.55 -3.42 0.09
N TRP A 18 5.42 -4.65 0.58
CA TRP A 18 4.40 -5.05 1.54
C TRP A 18 4.58 -4.46 2.94
N GLU A 19 5.77 -3.95 3.27
CA GLU A 19 6.08 -3.40 4.59
C GLU A 19 6.14 -1.87 4.58
N MET A 20 5.95 -1.23 3.42
CA MET A 20 5.92 0.21 3.27
C MET A 20 4.67 0.81 3.92
N THR A 21 4.88 1.85 4.73
CA THR A 21 3.82 2.65 5.35
C THR A 21 3.67 3.99 4.63
N PRO A 22 2.48 4.63 4.68
CA PRO A 22 2.29 5.94 4.04
C PRO A 22 3.23 7.01 4.62
N GLU A 23 3.53 6.96 5.91
CA GLU A 23 4.49 7.85 6.57
C GLU A 23 5.92 7.67 6.03
N GLU A 24 6.36 6.43 5.86
CA GLU A 24 7.68 6.11 5.30
C GLU A 24 7.79 6.55 3.85
N ALA A 25 6.76 6.32 3.04
CA ALA A 25 6.74 6.76 1.65
C ALA A 25 6.81 8.29 1.53
N ILE A 26 6.21 9.03 2.48
CA ILE A 26 6.35 10.49 2.55
C ILE A 26 7.77 10.89 2.93
N ALA A 27 8.32 10.33 4.01
CA ALA A 27 9.65 10.69 4.50
C ALA A 27 10.76 10.40 3.47
N LEU A 28 10.69 9.24 2.81
CA LEU A 28 11.66 8.82 1.79
C LEU A 28 11.69 9.79 0.61
N HIS A 29 10.51 10.19 0.11
CA HIS A 29 10.42 10.97 -1.12
C HIS A 29 10.39 12.50 -0.92
N LEU A 30 10.15 12.98 0.30
CA LEU A 30 10.24 14.42 0.64
C LEU A 30 11.62 14.84 1.17
N GLU A 31 12.63 13.98 1.04
CA GLU A 31 14.02 14.26 1.45
C GLU A 31 14.20 14.54 2.96
N TRP A 32 13.22 14.14 3.78
CA TRP A 32 13.31 14.27 5.24
C TRP A 32 14.21 13.21 5.88
N GLY A 33 14.70 12.28 5.07
CA GLY A 33 15.54 11.16 5.47
C GLY A 33 14.72 9.89 5.66
N PRO A 34 15.31 8.71 5.37
CA PRO A 34 14.62 7.44 5.52
C PRO A 34 14.33 7.14 7.00
N LEU A 35 13.11 6.69 7.31
CA LEU A 35 12.74 6.26 8.67
C LEU A 35 13.33 4.88 9.03
N ARG A 36 13.83 4.14 8.03
CA ARG A 36 14.59 2.87 8.17
C ARG A 36 16.02 3.02 7.64
N SER A 37 16.81 1.96 7.77
CA SER A 37 18.16 1.91 7.19
C SER A 37 18.14 2.13 5.68
N GLN A 38 19.06 2.95 5.16
CA GLN A 38 19.27 3.17 3.72
C GLN A 38 19.37 1.85 2.94
N ALA A 39 19.93 0.79 3.54
CA ALA A 39 20.07 -0.53 2.93
C ALA A 39 18.71 -1.21 2.64
N TYR A 40 17.69 -0.94 3.45
CA TYR A 40 16.32 -1.44 3.23
C TYR A 40 15.73 -0.86 1.94
N TYR A 41 15.94 0.43 1.70
CA TYR A 41 15.42 1.10 0.49
C TYR A 41 16.26 0.75 -0.74
N ASN A 42 17.60 0.75 -0.63
CA ASN A 42 18.50 0.45 -1.75
C ASN A 42 18.33 -0.98 -2.33
N SER A 43 17.76 -1.92 -1.56
CA SER A 43 17.50 -3.29 -2.02
C SER A 43 16.17 -3.44 -2.77
N ARG A 44 15.31 -2.42 -2.74
CA ARG A 44 13.98 -2.41 -3.35
C ARG A 44 13.78 -1.27 -4.35
N ASP A 45 14.66 -0.27 -4.34
CA ASP A 45 14.66 0.87 -5.23
C ASP A 45 15.40 0.53 -6.53
N ASN A 46 14.67 0.20 -7.60
CA ASN A 46 15.29 -0.07 -8.91
C ASN A 46 15.09 1.07 -9.93
N ASP A 47 14.42 2.17 -9.56
CA ASP A 47 14.24 3.35 -10.41
C ASP A 47 13.78 4.60 -9.61
N ASN A 48 14.15 4.72 -8.32
CA ASN A 48 13.64 5.77 -7.44
C ASN A 48 12.10 5.77 -7.31
N GLU A 49 11.50 4.58 -7.45
CA GLU A 49 10.07 4.35 -7.36
C GLU A 49 9.73 3.34 -6.25
N THR A 50 8.60 3.58 -5.59
CA THR A 50 8.06 2.69 -4.57
C THR A 50 6.60 2.39 -4.88
N VAL A 51 6.26 1.10 -4.95
CA VAL A 51 4.90 0.61 -5.15
C VAL A 51 4.40 -0.03 -3.86
N TYR A 52 3.27 0.41 -3.33
CA TYR A 52 2.75 -0.06 -2.04
C TYR A 52 1.24 0.11 -1.93
N PHE A 53 0.63 -0.60 -0.99
CA PHE A 53 -0.81 -0.49 -0.72
C PHE A 53 -1.11 0.35 0.51
N VAL A 54 -2.19 1.12 0.43
CA VAL A 54 -2.74 1.89 1.56
C VAL A 54 -4.26 1.72 1.66
N ILE A 55 -4.82 1.94 2.84
CA ILE A 55 -6.26 2.00 3.07
C ILE A 55 -6.64 3.42 3.46
N ASN A 56 -7.48 4.04 2.64
CA ASN A 56 -8.00 5.38 2.86
C ASN A 56 -9.41 5.32 3.48
N THR A 57 -9.56 5.84 4.69
CA THR A 57 -10.84 5.83 5.45
C THR A 57 -11.57 7.17 5.44
N TRP A 58 -11.08 8.16 4.67
CA TRP A 58 -11.80 9.42 4.47
C TRP A 58 -13.09 9.21 3.67
N LYS A 59 -13.11 8.21 2.80
CA LYS A 59 -14.29 7.72 2.08
C LYS A 59 -14.99 6.62 2.89
N ARG A 60 -16.30 6.46 2.67
CA ARG A 60 -17.12 5.38 3.22
C ARG A 60 -17.80 4.63 2.06
N PRO A 61 -17.53 3.33 1.84
CA PRO A 61 -16.60 2.46 2.58
C PRO A 61 -15.12 2.88 2.44
N PRO A 62 -14.23 2.40 3.34
CA PRO A 62 -12.79 2.59 3.18
C PRO A 62 -12.30 1.96 1.88
N ILE A 63 -11.31 2.60 1.25
CA ILE A 63 -10.82 2.23 -0.07
C ILE A 63 -9.38 1.75 0.05
N LEU A 64 -9.12 0.53 -0.42
CA LEU A 64 -7.76 0.02 -0.61
C LEU A 64 -7.21 0.58 -1.92
N THR A 65 -6.01 1.15 -1.90
CA THR A 65 -5.39 1.78 -3.08
C THR A 65 -3.99 1.24 -3.27
N LEU A 66 -3.67 0.86 -4.52
CA LEU A 66 -2.29 0.61 -4.93
C LEU A 66 -1.70 1.93 -5.40
N VAL A 67 -0.63 2.37 -4.75
CA VAL A 67 0.05 3.64 -5.02
C VAL A 67 1.41 3.33 -5.63
N ARG A 68 1.77 4.05 -6.69
CA ARG A 68 3.14 4.17 -7.17
C ARG A 68 3.62 5.58 -6.86
N ARG A 69 4.76 5.68 -6.19
CA ARG A 69 5.37 6.95 -5.84
C ARG A 69 6.75 7.07 -6.46
N ARG A 70 7.04 8.24 -7.04
CA ARG A 70 8.33 8.54 -7.68
C ARG A 70 8.70 9.99 -7.38
N GLY A 71 9.58 10.19 -6.40
CA GLY A 71 9.86 11.51 -5.85
C GLY A 71 8.57 12.17 -5.35
N PHE A 72 8.31 13.42 -5.76
CA PHE A 72 7.10 14.15 -5.38
C PHE A 72 5.82 13.65 -6.08
N ASP A 73 5.94 12.83 -7.14
CA ASP A 73 4.79 12.31 -7.87
C ASP A 73 4.20 11.08 -7.18
N SER A 74 2.87 11.03 -7.10
CA SER A 74 2.11 9.92 -6.52
C SER A 74 0.92 9.58 -7.41
N GLU A 75 0.89 8.35 -7.92
CA GLU A 75 -0.13 7.84 -8.83
C GLU A 75 -0.92 6.70 -8.19
N ASP A 76 -2.25 6.79 -8.24
CA ASP A 76 -3.15 5.70 -7.85
C ASP A 76 -3.29 4.70 -9.02
N LEU A 77 -2.57 3.58 -8.95
CA LEU A 77 -2.63 2.52 -9.97
C LEU A 77 -3.98 1.77 -9.96
N GLY A 78 -4.64 1.73 -8.81
CA GLY A 78 -5.96 1.12 -8.68
C GLY A 78 -6.59 1.30 -7.30
N ASN A 79 -7.92 1.27 -7.28
CA ASN A 79 -8.74 1.43 -6.08
C ASN A 79 -9.70 0.25 -5.95
N PHE A 80 -9.78 -0.33 -4.75
CA PHE A 80 -10.45 -1.59 -4.48
C PHE A 80 -11.31 -1.49 -3.22
N ARG A 81 -12.36 -2.31 -3.17
CA ARG A 81 -13.15 -2.48 -1.95
C ARG A 81 -12.64 -3.67 -1.19
N LEU A 82 -12.59 -3.53 0.13
CA LEU A 82 -12.36 -4.64 1.03
C LEU A 82 -13.61 -5.55 1.07
N PRO A 83 -13.45 -6.86 1.28
CA PRO A 83 -14.55 -7.74 1.68
C PRO A 83 -15.23 -7.21 2.94
N LEU A 84 -16.56 -7.30 3.02
CA LEU A 84 -17.35 -6.66 4.09
C LEU A 84 -16.90 -7.06 5.50
N ASN A 85 -16.53 -8.32 5.72
CA ASN A 85 -16.07 -8.79 7.03
C ASN A 85 -14.72 -8.17 7.39
N LEU A 86 -13.81 -8.11 6.42
CA LEU A 86 -12.47 -7.55 6.58
C LEU A 86 -12.51 -6.03 6.79
N GLU A 87 -13.41 -5.33 6.09
CA GLU A 87 -13.70 -3.92 6.29
C GLU A 87 -14.12 -3.64 7.74
N LYS A 88 -15.05 -4.42 8.28
CA LYS A 88 -15.55 -4.25 9.65
C LYS A 88 -14.47 -4.46 10.69
N GLU A 89 -13.71 -5.55 10.57
CA GLU A 89 -12.62 -5.86 11.50
C GLU A 89 -11.51 -4.81 11.42
N PHE A 90 -11.15 -4.37 10.21
CA PHE A 90 -10.19 -3.28 10.00
C PHE A 90 -10.66 -1.98 10.67
N MET A 91 -11.88 -1.51 10.37
CA MET A 91 -12.42 -0.27 10.93
C MET A 91 -12.55 -0.33 12.45
N LYS A 92 -12.87 -1.50 13.01
CA LYS A 92 -12.89 -1.73 14.47
C LYS A 92 -11.49 -1.67 15.06
N GLY A 93 -10.50 -2.30 14.42
CA GLY A 93 -9.11 -2.32 14.86
C GLY A 93 -8.47 -0.93 14.94
N ILE A 94 -8.78 -0.04 13.98
CA ILE A 94 -8.30 1.35 13.98
C ILE A 94 -9.15 2.31 14.82
N GLY A 95 -10.14 1.82 15.59
CA GLY A 95 -11.01 2.68 16.40
C GLY A 95 -11.95 3.60 15.61
N GLN A 96 -12.25 3.26 14.35
CA GLN A 96 -13.07 4.05 13.41
C GLN A 96 -12.53 5.45 13.07
N TYR A 97 -11.23 5.68 13.30
CA TYR A 97 -10.60 6.95 12.96
C TYR A 97 -10.44 7.14 11.45
N LYS A 98 -10.44 8.41 11.04
CA LYS A 98 -10.15 8.81 9.65
C LYS A 98 -8.64 8.92 9.46
N GLY A 99 -8.13 8.38 8.37
CA GLY A 99 -6.71 8.40 8.05
C GLY A 99 -6.37 7.64 6.77
N VAL A 100 -5.08 7.59 6.51
CA VAL A 100 -4.46 6.71 5.51
C VAL A 100 -3.60 5.74 6.27
N TYR A 101 -3.84 4.45 6.10
CA TYR A 101 -3.22 3.39 6.90
C TYR A 101 -2.43 2.45 5.99
N ALA A 102 -1.34 1.90 6.52
CA ALA A 102 -0.64 0.80 5.88
C ALA A 102 -1.54 -0.44 5.79
N VAL A 103 -1.28 -1.30 4.81
CA VAL A 103 -1.92 -2.62 4.73
C VAL A 103 -1.16 -3.60 5.60
N GLU A 104 -1.76 -4.00 6.71
CA GLU A 104 -1.15 -4.87 7.72
C GLU A 104 -2.10 -5.98 8.16
N GLY A 105 -1.58 -6.95 8.92
CA GLY A 105 -2.36 -8.03 9.52
C GLY A 105 -3.22 -8.80 8.52
N GLU A 106 -4.49 -9.01 8.87
CA GLU A 106 -5.45 -9.77 8.06
C GLU A 106 -5.68 -9.18 6.67
N VAL A 107 -5.58 -7.85 6.52
CA VAL A 107 -5.76 -7.22 5.21
C VAL A 107 -4.60 -7.55 4.28
N ARG A 108 -3.38 -7.56 4.81
CA ARG A 108 -2.18 -7.95 4.07
C ARG A 108 -2.25 -9.41 3.64
N ASP A 109 -2.60 -10.31 4.54
CA ASP A 109 -2.71 -11.74 4.27
C ASP A 109 -3.74 -12.04 3.17
N TRP A 110 -4.93 -11.43 3.29
CA TRP A 110 -5.97 -11.54 2.28
C TRP A 110 -5.48 -11.04 0.91
N LEU A 111 -4.83 -9.88 0.86
CA LEU A 111 -4.39 -9.27 -0.39
C LEU A 111 -3.29 -10.11 -1.07
N LYS A 112 -2.34 -10.64 -0.29
CA LYS A 112 -1.32 -11.57 -0.78
C LYS A 112 -1.95 -12.82 -1.38
N LYS A 113 -2.96 -13.39 -0.72
CA LYS A 113 -3.72 -14.53 -1.24
C LYS A 113 -4.46 -14.22 -2.55
N GLU A 114 -5.08 -13.05 -2.65
CA GLU A 114 -5.75 -12.62 -3.90
C GLU A 114 -4.75 -12.44 -5.06
N LEU A 115 -3.52 -12.02 -4.76
CA LEU A 115 -2.44 -11.81 -5.73
C LEU A 115 -1.53 -13.03 -5.95
N GLU A 116 -1.72 -14.12 -5.20
CA GLU A 116 -0.92 -15.35 -5.25
C GLU A 116 0.58 -15.17 -4.94
N VAL A 117 0.90 -14.39 -3.90
CA VAL A 117 2.27 -14.14 -3.42
C VAL A 117 2.49 -14.31 -1.92
#